data_AF-A0A497KH34-F1
#
_entry.id   AF-A0A497KH34-F1
#
_cell.length_a   1.000
_cell.length_b   1.000
_cell.length_c   1.000
_cell.angle_alpha   90.00
_cell.angle_beta   90.00
_cell.angle_gamma   90.00
#
_symmetry.space_group_name_H-M   'P 1'
#
loop_
_entity.id
_entity.type
_entity.pdbx_description
1 polymer ?
#
loop_
_entity_poly.entity_id
_entity_poly.type
_entity_poly.pdbx_seq_one_letter_code
_entity_poly.pdbx_strand_id
1 'polypeptide(L)'
;CLAMNTLVKADLIEAFGKPLGVGKESDVYDALTPEGRRVAVKFHRLGRISFRQTRRLRSYVADRRHISWLYQSRLAAEKEFEALKIVYPHGVSVPEPIGQNRHVVVMGFIEGAELYRVPEVPNAEEVLDEVLENVKIAYQKARVIHADLSEFNVVLKPDFHILIIDWPQFVRTDHPNAEMLLKRDVKNILKFFNRRFNIKRNIHSVLESIKSI
;
A
#
# COMPACT_ATOMS: atom_id res chain seq x y z
N CYS A 1 -8.67 8.95 -19.28
CA CYS A 1 -8.90 7.95 -20.36
C CYS A 1 -7.63 7.26 -20.88
N LEU A 2 -6.46 7.91 -20.96
CA LEU A 2 -5.25 7.28 -21.56
C LEU A 2 -4.74 6.03 -20.84
N ALA A 3 -4.59 6.06 -19.51
CA ALA A 3 -4.13 4.89 -18.75
C ALA A 3 -5.09 3.70 -18.91
N MET A 4 -6.39 3.97 -18.76
CA MET A 4 -7.44 2.97 -18.95
C MET A 4 -7.44 2.35 -20.35
N ASN A 5 -7.32 3.16 -21.40
CA ASN A 5 -7.26 2.64 -22.76
C ASN A 5 -6.07 1.69 -22.95
N THR A 6 -4.92 1.99 -22.35
CA THR A 6 -3.76 1.07 -22.41
C THR A 6 -4.02 -0.21 -21.63
N LEU A 7 -4.64 -0.15 -20.45
CA LEU A 7 -4.94 -1.31 -19.63
C LEU A 7 -6.00 -2.23 -20.27
N VAL A 8 -7.01 -1.66 -20.93
CA VAL A 8 -8.02 -2.40 -21.70
C VAL A 8 -7.39 -3.08 -22.91
N LYS A 9 -6.56 -2.36 -23.67
CA LYS A 9 -5.86 -2.94 -24.84
C LYS A 9 -4.84 -4.03 -24.49
N ALA A 10 -4.45 -4.11 -23.23
CA ALA A 10 -3.57 -5.14 -22.70
C ALA A 10 -4.36 -6.26 -21.99
N ASP A 11 -5.68 -6.29 -22.13
CA ASP A 11 -6.58 -7.28 -21.53
C ASP A 11 -6.50 -7.36 -20.00
N LEU A 12 -6.08 -6.27 -19.34
CA LEU A 12 -5.95 -6.22 -17.88
C LEU A 12 -7.23 -5.75 -17.17
N ILE A 13 -8.12 -5.06 -17.89
CA ILE A 13 -9.39 -4.55 -17.37
C ILE A 13 -10.41 -4.54 -18.51
N GLU A 14 -11.61 -5.06 -18.26
CA GLU A 14 -12.76 -4.99 -19.16
C GLU A 14 -13.88 -4.10 -18.57
N ALA A 15 -14.19 -4.27 -17.28
CA ALA A 15 -15.28 -3.57 -16.62
C ALA A 15 -14.90 -3.07 -15.22
N PHE A 16 -15.49 -1.95 -14.80
CA PHE A 16 -15.38 -1.45 -13.43
C PHE A 16 -16.62 -1.78 -12.60
N GLY A 17 -16.39 -2.11 -11.34
CA GLY A 17 -17.41 -2.26 -10.32
C GLY A 17 -17.45 -1.08 -9.34
N LYS A 18 -17.83 -1.40 -8.10
CA LYS A 18 -17.97 -0.44 -7.01
C LYS A 18 -16.61 0.07 -6.51
N PRO A 19 -16.55 1.28 -5.91
CA PRO A 19 -15.37 1.71 -5.17
C PRO A 19 -15.10 0.76 -4.00
N LEU A 20 -13.83 0.39 -3.81
CA LEU A 20 -13.35 -0.38 -2.66
C LEU A 20 -12.82 0.54 -1.56
N GLY A 21 -12.21 1.66 -1.95
CA GLY A 21 -11.70 2.67 -1.02
C GLY A 21 -11.45 3.99 -1.73
N VAL A 22 -11.88 5.09 -1.12
CA VAL A 22 -11.63 6.45 -1.62
C VAL A 22 -10.86 7.21 -0.54
N GLY A 23 -9.57 7.41 -0.81
CA GLY A 23 -8.64 8.07 0.08
C GLY A 23 -8.34 9.52 -0.33
N LYS A 24 -7.50 10.17 0.48
CA LYS A 24 -7.00 11.52 0.17
C LYS A 24 -6.10 11.53 -1.08
N GLU A 25 -5.34 10.46 -1.26
CA GLU A 25 -4.23 10.39 -2.23
C GLU A 25 -4.40 9.25 -3.25
N SER A 26 -5.44 8.42 -3.11
CA SER A 26 -5.75 7.36 -4.05
C SER A 26 -7.25 7.06 -4.10
N ASP A 27 -7.71 6.54 -5.23
CA ASP A 27 -9.01 5.88 -5.35
C ASP A 27 -8.79 4.43 -5.78
N VAL A 28 -9.46 3.48 -5.15
CA VAL A 28 -9.38 2.05 -5.46
C VAL A 28 -10.76 1.56 -5.87
N TYR A 29 -10.83 0.90 -7.02
CA TYR A 29 -12.07 0.35 -7.59
C TYR A 29 -11.96 -1.15 -7.80
N ASP A 30 -13.09 -1.83 -7.64
CA ASP A 30 -13.29 -3.19 -8.14
C ASP A 30 -13.31 -3.17 -9.68
N ALA A 31 -12.76 -4.19 -10.31
CA ALA A 31 -12.81 -4.36 -11.75
C ALA A 31 -12.73 -5.84 -12.15
N LEU A 32 -13.07 -6.13 -13.39
CA LEU A 32 -12.98 -7.45 -14.01
C LEU A 32 -11.98 -7.44 -15.15
N THR A 33 -11.20 -8.51 -15.30
CA THR A 33 -10.47 -8.82 -16.55
C THR A 33 -11.44 -9.44 -17.57
N PRO A 34 -11.08 -9.53 -18.87
CA PRO A 34 -11.90 -10.21 -19.88
C PRO A 34 -12.24 -11.67 -19.55
N GLU A 35 -11.39 -12.34 -18.76
CA GLU A 35 -11.62 -13.72 -18.30
C GLU A 35 -12.55 -13.79 -17.07
N GLY A 36 -13.11 -12.67 -16.62
CA GLY A 36 -13.99 -12.58 -15.46
C GLY A 36 -13.26 -12.62 -14.11
N ARG A 37 -11.92 -12.50 -14.09
CA ARG A 37 -11.15 -12.42 -12.84
C ARG A 37 -11.39 -11.07 -12.17
N ARG A 38 -11.74 -11.07 -10.89
CA ARG A 38 -11.82 -9.83 -10.08
C ARG A 38 -10.43 -9.31 -9.75
N VAL A 39 -10.23 -8.02 -9.94
CA VAL A 39 -8.98 -7.28 -9.68
C VAL A 39 -9.28 -5.95 -9.00
N ALA A 40 -8.28 -5.38 -8.34
CA ALA A 40 -8.34 -4.02 -7.81
C ALA A 40 -7.57 -3.05 -8.72
N VAL A 41 -8.15 -1.88 -8.97
CA VAL A 41 -7.54 -0.83 -9.79
C VAL A 41 -7.36 0.41 -8.93
N LYS A 42 -6.10 0.71 -8.59
CA LYS A 42 -5.70 1.85 -7.77
C LYS A 42 -5.24 3.00 -8.65
N PHE A 43 -5.88 4.15 -8.49
CA PHE A 43 -5.51 5.42 -9.10
C PHE A 43 -4.79 6.27 -8.07
N HIS A 44 -3.52 6.59 -8.31
CA HIS A 44 -2.79 7.59 -7.51
C HIS A 44 -3.24 9.00 -7.88
N ARG A 45 -3.51 9.82 -6.87
CA ARG A 45 -4.07 11.17 -6.98
C ARG A 45 -3.40 12.14 -6.01
N LEU A 46 -2.08 12.22 -6.06
CA LEU A 46 -1.33 13.20 -5.29
C LEU A 46 -1.80 14.62 -5.66
N GLY A 47 -2.02 15.48 -4.67
CA GLY A 47 -2.44 16.88 -4.88
C GLY A 47 -3.95 17.14 -5.00
N ARG A 48 -4.83 16.15 -4.75
CA ARG A 48 -6.30 16.32 -4.83
C ARG A 48 -6.85 17.39 -3.88
N ILE A 49 -6.32 17.49 -2.66
CA ILE A 49 -6.78 18.44 -1.64
C ILE A 49 -6.33 19.87 -1.98
N SER A 50 -5.08 20.04 -2.44
CA SER A 50 -4.58 21.37 -2.81
C SER A 50 -5.42 21.94 -3.95
N PHE A 51 -5.85 21.16 -4.93
CA PHE A 51 -6.71 21.64 -6.04
C PHE A 51 -8.02 22.30 -5.58
N ARG A 52 -8.69 21.79 -4.52
CA ARG A 52 -9.91 22.43 -3.98
C ARG A 52 -9.60 23.79 -3.33
N GLN A 53 -8.45 23.92 -2.65
CA GLN A 53 -8.00 25.19 -2.08
C GLN A 53 -7.42 26.14 -3.14
N THR A 54 -6.65 25.64 -4.10
CA THR A 54 -6.01 26.41 -5.18
C THR A 54 -7.03 26.92 -6.19
N ARG A 55 -8.13 26.21 -6.46
CA ARG A 55 -9.25 26.77 -7.28
C ARG A 55 -9.86 28.03 -6.66
N ARG A 56 -9.81 28.19 -5.34
CA ARG A 56 -10.24 29.41 -4.63
C ARG A 56 -9.23 30.56 -4.77
N LEU A 57 -7.97 30.27 -5.11
CA LEU A 57 -6.85 31.22 -5.22
C LEU A 57 -6.40 31.47 -6.69
N ARG A 58 -7.08 30.86 -7.66
CA ARG A 58 -6.70 30.86 -9.09
C ARG A 58 -6.90 32.19 -9.83
N SER A 59 -7.23 33.27 -9.13
CA SER A 59 -7.21 34.62 -9.70
C SER A 59 -5.80 35.24 -9.78
N TYR A 60 -4.76 34.68 -9.16
CA TYR A 60 -3.53 35.45 -8.92
C TYR A 60 -2.16 34.88 -9.36
N VAL A 61 -2.01 33.62 -9.78
CA VAL A 61 -0.65 33.11 -10.08
C VAL A 61 -0.63 32.20 -11.30
N ALA A 62 -0.48 32.84 -12.46
CA ALA A 62 -0.23 32.19 -13.74
C ALA A 62 1.27 32.23 -14.07
N ASP A 63 2.18 31.70 -13.22
CA ASP A 63 3.58 31.56 -13.68
C ASP A 63 4.51 30.64 -12.85
N ARG A 64 4.08 29.43 -12.46
CA ARG A 64 5.04 28.45 -11.93
C ARG A 64 4.86 27.11 -12.61
N ARG A 65 5.91 26.66 -13.31
CA ARG A 65 6.07 25.33 -13.90
C ARG A 65 6.15 24.30 -12.77
N HIS A 66 5.00 23.92 -12.22
CA HIS A 66 4.86 22.87 -11.23
C HIS A 66 5.28 21.54 -11.86
N ILE A 67 6.19 20.78 -11.23
CA ILE A 67 6.31 19.34 -11.48
C ILE A 67 4.89 18.79 -11.33
N SER A 68 4.29 18.39 -12.45
CA SER A 68 2.86 18.16 -12.51
C SER A 68 2.49 17.12 -11.48
N TRP A 69 1.46 17.37 -10.67
CA TRP A 69 0.90 16.37 -9.74
C TRP A 69 0.59 15.03 -10.43
N LEU A 70 0.33 15.06 -11.74
CA LEU A 70 0.20 13.88 -12.60
C LEU A 70 1.51 13.08 -12.72
N TYR A 71 2.65 13.76 -12.81
CA TYR A 71 3.97 13.14 -12.82
C TYR A 71 4.29 12.50 -11.47
N GLN A 72 4.03 13.20 -10.36
CA GLN A 72 4.21 12.62 -9.03
C GLN A 72 3.31 11.41 -8.80
N SER A 73 2.03 11.50 -9.19
CA SER A 73 1.10 10.37 -9.11
C SER A 73 1.55 9.19 -9.97
N ARG A 74 2.18 9.46 -11.12
CA ARG A 74 2.79 8.44 -11.95
C ARG A 74 3.97 7.77 -11.25
N LEU A 75 4.91 8.53 -10.71
CA LEU A 75 6.06 7.98 -9.99
C LEU A 75 5.64 7.13 -8.79
N ALA A 76 4.61 7.55 -8.05
CA ALA A 76 4.07 6.77 -6.94
C ALA A 76 3.50 5.42 -7.40
N ALA A 77 2.75 5.39 -8.50
CA ALA A 77 2.23 4.15 -9.07
C ALA A 77 3.34 3.22 -9.59
N GLU A 78 4.36 3.80 -10.25
CA GLU A 78 5.54 3.05 -10.71
C GLU A 78 6.29 2.43 -9.50
N LYS A 79 6.47 3.20 -8.42
CA LYS A 79 7.11 2.74 -7.18
C LYS A 79 6.32 1.65 -6.48
N GLU A 80 5.01 1.81 -6.31
CA GLU A 80 4.19 0.78 -5.69
C GLU A 80 4.20 -0.51 -6.50
N PHE A 81 4.07 -0.43 -7.82
CA PHE A 81 4.14 -1.62 -8.67
C PHE A 81 5.52 -2.29 -8.65
N GLU A 82 6.60 -1.50 -8.62
CA GLU A 82 7.98 -1.99 -8.42
C GLU A 82 8.09 -2.78 -7.11
N ALA A 83 7.58 -2.22 -6.00
CA ALA A 83 7.59 -2.87 -4.70
C ALA A 83 6.84 -4.21 -4.72
N LEU A 84 5.61 -4.23 -5.25
CA LEU A 84 4.78 -5.43 -5.33
C LEU A 84 5.47 -6.53 -6.14
N LYS A 85 6.10 -6.17 -7.27
CA LYS A 85 6.90 -7.11 -8.08
C LYS A 85 8.09 -7.69 -7.33
N ILE A 86 8.67 -6.95 -6.38
CA ILE A 86 9.79 -7.42 -5.57
C ILE A 86 9.27 -8.34 -4.46
N VAL A 87 8.25 -7.95 -3.70
CA VAL A 87 7.86 -8.66 -2.48
C VAL A 87 6.93 -9.86 -2.71
N TYR A 88 6.05 -9.79 -3.71
CA TYR A 88 5.05 -10.84 -3.98
C TYR A 88 5.69 -12.22 -4.25
N PRO A 89 6.74 -12.35 -5.10
CA PRO A 89 7.40 -13.64 -5.33
C PRO A 89 8.08 -14.26 -4.11
N HIS A 90 8.37 -13.46 -3.07
CA HIS A 90 8.98 -13.94 -1.83
C HIS A 90 7.95 -14.40 -0.79
N GLY A 91 6.65 -14.36 -1.12
CA GLY A 91 5.57 -14.81 -0.25
C GLY A 91 5.13 -13.77 0.79
N VAL A 92 5.45 -12.49 0.59
CA VAL A 92 4.83 -11.42 1.40
C VAL A 92 3.36 -11.32 1.00
N SER A 93 2.46 -11.34 1.98
CA SER A 93 1.01 -11.13 1.84
C SER A 93 0.71 -9.73 1.33
N VAL A 94 0.77 -9.54 0.02
CA VAL A 94 0.44 -8.31 -0.70
C VAL A 94 -0.48 -8.64 -1.89
N PRO A 95 -1.15 -7.64 -2.50
CA PRO A 95 -1.86 -7.87 -3.75
C PRO A 95 -0.91 -8.35 -4.85
N GLU A 96 -1.37 -9.30 -5.67
CA GLU A 96 -0.63 -9.73 -6.85
C GLU A 96 -0.38 -8.55 -7.80
N PRO A 97 0.87 -8.28 -8.24
CA PRO A 97 1.14 -7.24 -9.21
C PRO A 97 0.72 -7.68 -10.62
N ILE A 98 -0.38 -7.13 -11.14
CA ILE A 98 -0.93 -7.51 -12.45
C ILE A 98 -0.43 -6.58 -13.55
N GLY A 99 -0.49 -5.26 -13.34
CA GLY A 99 0.01 -4.30 -14.31
C GLY A 99 0.04 -2.87 -13.80
N GLN A 100 0.73 -2.00 -14.54
CA GLN A 100 0.82 -0.59 -14.20
C GLN A 100 0.83 0.25 -15.48
N ASN A 101 0.12 1.37 -15.45
CA ASN A 101 0.22 2.38 -16.49
C ASN A 101 0.00 3.79 -15.92
N ARG A 102 0.98 4.66 -16.15
CA ARG A 102 0.97 6.05 -15.64
C ARG A 102 0.75 6.08 -14.13
N HIS A 103 -0.39 6.57 -13.67
CA HIS A 103 -0.72 6.72 -12.24
C HIS A 103 -1.69 5.62 -11.77
N VAL A 104 -1.82 4.54 -12.52
CA VAL A 104 -2.77 3.45 -12.26
C VAL A 104 -2.02 2.15 -12.08
N VAL A 105 -2.35 1.42 -11.01
CA VAL A 105 -1.87 0.06 -10.74
C VAL A 105 -3.07 -0.88 -10.75
N VAL A 106 -2.95 -1.97 -11.50
CA VAL A 106 -3.86 -3.12 -11.49
C VAL A 106 -3.21 -4.20 -10.66
N MET A 107 -3.94 -4.71 -9.67
CA MET A 107 -3.43 -5.68 -8.72
C MET A 107 -4.50 -6.70 -8.34
N GLY A 108 -4.10 -7.78 -7.67
CA GLY A 108 -5.03 -8.77 -7.13
C GLY A 108 -6.13 -8.12 -6.29
N PHE A 109 -7.33 -8.69 -6.34
CA PHE A 109 -8.48 -8.15 -5.60
C PHE A 109 -8.17 -8.02 -4.11
N ILE A 110 -8.55 -6.87 -3.53
CA ILE A 110 -8.36 -6.58 -2.11
C ILE A 110 -9.71 -6.77 -1.42
N GLU A 111 -9.82 -7.83 -0.63
CA GLU A 111 -10.99 -8.10 0.19
C GLU A 111 -10.67 -7.91 1.67
N GLY A 112 -11.63 -7.37 2.42
CA GLY A 112 -11.49 -7.12 3.85
C GLY A 112 -11.58 -5.65 4.21
N ALA A 113 -11.12 -5.32 5.41
CA ALA A 113 -11.13 -3.96 5.94
C ALA A 113 -9.75 -3.57 6.49
N GLU A 114 -9.38 -2.31 6.32
CA GLU A 114 -8.20 -1.73 6.98
C GLU A 114 -8.28 -1.96 8.48
N LEU A 115 -7.19 -2.42 9.09
CA LEU A 115 -7.14 -2.88 10.48
C LEU A 115 -7.62 -1.80 11.46
N TYR A 116 -7.38 -0.52 11.16
CA TYR A 116 -7.88 0.60 11.98
C TYR A 116 -9.41 0.66 12.07
N ARG A 117 -10.14 0.16 11.07
CA ARG A 117 -11.61 0.17 11.01
C ARG A 117 -12.24 -1.06 11.68
N VAL A 118 -11.46 -2.10 11.93
CA VAL A 118 -11.98 -3.35 12.48
C VAL A 118 -12.20 -3.17 13.99
N PRO A 119 -13.46 -3.27 14.48
CA PRO A 119 -13.76 -3.04 15.88
C PRO A 119 -13.18 -4.17 16.75
N GLU A 120 -13.33 -5.41 16.32
CA GLU A 120 -12.89 -6.60 17.03
C GLU A 120 -12.07 -7.47 16.09
N VAL A 121 -10.87 -7.84 16.53
CA VAL A 121 -9.97 -8.71 15.80
C VAL A 121 -9.80 -9.98 16.65
N PRO A 122 -10.53 -11.06 16.33
CA PRO A 122 -10.26 -12.36 16.93
C PRO A 122 -8.79 -12.73 16.76
N ASN A 123 -8.19 -13.31 17.81
CA ASN A 123 -6.78 -13.68 17.82
C ASN A 123 -5.83 -12.55 17.36
N ALA A 124 -6.04 -11.33 17.84
CA ALA A 124 -5.20 -10.18 17.49
C ALA A 124 -3.69 -10.40 17.69
N GLU A 125 -3.30 -11.35 18.56
CA GLU A 125 -1.90 -11.75 18.73
C GLU A 125 -1.36 -12.51 17.50
N GLU A 126 -2.13 -13.43 16.94
CA GLU A 126 -1.79 -14.15 15.70
C GLU A 126 -1.71 -13.20 14.52
N VAL A 127 -2.64 -12.24 14.44
CA VAL A 127 -2.62 -11.18 13.40
C VAL A 127 -1.36 -10.31 13.53
N LEU A 128 -0.97 -9.94 14.75
CA LEU A 128 0.28 -9.21 14.98
C LEU A 128 1.49 -10.02 14.51
N ASP A 129 1.55 -11.30 14.88
CA ASP A 129 2.66 -12.18 14.53
C ASP A 129 2.74 -12.37 12.99
N GLU A 130 1.60 -12.49 12.29
CA GLU A 130 1.56 -12.55 10.82
C GLU A 130 2.06 -11.25 10.17
N VAL A 131 1.70 -10.08 10.71
CA VAL A 131 2.22 -8.79 10.22
C VAL A 131 3.75 -8.73 10.39
N LEU A 132 4.27 -9.12 11.55
CA LEU A 132 5.70 -9.10 11.84
C LEU A 132 6.48 -10.11 10.98
N GLU A 133 5.92 -11.29 10.71
CA GLU A 133 6.50 -12.28 9.80
C GLU A 133 6.57 -11.75 8.37
N ASN A 134 5.52 -11.07 7.90
CA ASN A 134 5.55 -10.42 6.59
C ASN A 134 6.61 -9.31 6.49
N VAL A 135 6.79 -8.51 7.55
CA VAL A 135 7.88 -7.53 7.64
C VAL A 135 9.24 -8.23 7.60
N LYS A 136 9.39 -9.37 8.28
CA LYS A 136 10.61 -10.19 8.27
C LYS A 136 10.92 -10.73 6.89
N ILE A 137 9.94 -11.32 6.20
CA ILE A 137 10.10 -11.83 4.83
C ILE A 137 10.49 -10.70 3.88
N ALA A 138 9.82 -9.54 3.96
CA ALA A 138 10.13 -8.38 3.15
C ALA A 138 11.58 -7.87 3.39
N TYR A 139 12.01 -7.82 4.65
CA TYR A 139 13.35 -7.37 5.02
C TYR A 139 14.44 -8.37 4.60
N GLN A 140 14.29 -9.65 4.96
CA GLN A 140 15.33 -10.66 4.81
C GLN A 140 15.43 -11.21 3.38
N LYS A 141 14.28 -11.57 2.78
CA LYS A 141 14.22 -12.23 1.47
C LYS A 141 14.15 -11.21 0.35
N ALA A 142 13.23 -10.25 0.46
CA ALA A 142 12.98 -9.26 -0.59
C ALA A 142 13.92 -8.03 -0.53
N ARG A 143 14.67 -7.86 0.57
CA ARG A 143 15.61 -6.75 0.80
C ARG A 143 14.94 -5.38 0.67
N VAL A 144 13.72 -5.26 1.18
CA VAL A 144 12.96 -4.00 1.20
C VAL A 144 12.34 -3.73 2.57
N ILE A 145 12.03 -2.47 2.82
CA ILE A 145 11.30 -1.97 3.98
C ILE A 145 10.14 -1.16 3.44
N HIS A 146 8.94 -1.37 3.98
CA HIS A 146 7.74 -0.65 3.56
C HIS A 146 7.89 0.87 3.70
N ALA A 147 8.52 1.33 4.78
CA ALA A 147 8.83 2.72 5.06
C ALA A 147 7.58 3.64 5.06
N ASP A 148 6.42 3.08 5.39
CA ASP A 148 5.21 3.81 5.82
C ASP A 148 4.18 2.86 6.50
N LEU A 149 4.66 1.81 7.18
CA LEU A 149 3.75 0.78 7.70
C LEU A 149 3.01 1.28 8.95
N SER A 150 1.70 1.05 8.97
CA SER A 150 0.78 1.39 10.06
C SER A 150 -0.52 0.57 9.97
N GLU A 151 -1.43 0.72 10.92
CA GLU A 151 -2.75 0.07 10.91
C GLU A 151 -3.67 0.46 9.75
N PHE A 152 -3.33 1.55 9.04
CA PHE A 152 -4.06 2.00 7.86
C PHE A 152 -3.68 1.20 6.60
N ASN A 153 -2.49 0.60 6.59
CA ASN A 153 -1.89 -0.08 5.44
C ASN A 153 -1.89 -1.61 5.60
N VAL A 154 -2.57 -2.12 6.63
CA VAL A 154 -2.82 -3.54 6.85
C VAL A 154 -4.31 -3.80 6.68
N VAL A 155 -4.68 -4.67 5.75
CA VAL A 155 -6.05 -5.13 5.52
C VAL A 155 -6.23 -6.48 6.20
N LEU A 156 -7.27 -6.60 7.03
CA LEU A 156 -7.71 -7.87 7.59
C LEU A 156 -8.77 -8.48 6.67
N LYS A 157 -8.46 -9.65 6.12
CA LYS A 157 -9.35 -10.41 5.25
C LYS A 157 -10.45 -11.13 6.05
N PRO A 158 -11.55 -11.58 5.40
CA PRO A 158 -12.61 -12.33 6.07
C PRO A 158 -12.15 -13.64 6.73
N ASP A 159 -11.05 -14.23 6.25
CA ASP A 159 -10.41 -15.43 6.79
C ASP A 159 -9.38 -15.13 7.91
N PHE A 160 -9.36 -13.89 8.42
CA PHE A 160 -8.45 -13.38 9.45
C PHE A 160 -6.97 -13.33 9.06
N HIS A 161 -6.63 -13.66 7.82
CA HIS A 161 -5.30 -13.37 7.27
C HIS A 161 -5.14 -11.89 6.93
N ILE A 162 -3.90 -11.43 6.92
CA ILE A 162 -3.58 -10.06 6.57
C ILE A 162 -3.14 -9.90 5.12
N LEU A 163 -3.23 -8.66 4.65
CA LEU A 163 -2.63 -8.21 3.41
C LEU A 163 -2.07 -6.80 3.61
N ILE A 164 -0.80 -6.57 3.24
CA ILE A 164 -0.12 -5.29 3.36
C ILE A 164 -0.22 -4.52 2.02
N ILE A 165 -0.80 -3.33 2.06
CA ILE A 165 -1.02 -2.46 0.90
C ILE A 165 -0.21 -1.17 1.00
N ASP A 166 -0.21 -0.38 -0.08
CA ASP A 166 0.34 0.97 -0.13
C ASP A 166 1.86 1.03 0.05
N TRP A 167 2.56 0.51 -0.95
CA TRP A 167 4.04 0.45 -0.99
C TRP A 167 4.78 1.60 -1.72
N PRO A 168 4.20 2.76 -2.10
CA PRO A 168 4.94 3.73 -2.92
C PRO A 168 6.15 4.37 -2.22
N GLN A 169 6.24 4.27 -0.89
CA GLN A 169 7.35 4.83 -0.07
C GLN A 169 8.46 3.81 0.24
N PHE A 170 8.38 2.59 -0.27
CA PHE A 170 9.32 1.54 0.09
C PHE A 170 10.78 1.93 -0.19
N VAL A 171 11.67 1.41 0.63
CA VAL A 171 13.12 1.58 0.46
C VAL A 171 13.82 0.23 0.47
N ARG A 172 15.03 0.19 -0.10
CA ARG A 172 15.92 -0.97 -0.02
C ARG A 172 16.61 -1.01 1.35
N THR A 173 17.05 -2.20 1.77
CA THR A 173 17.69 -2.38 3.08
C THR A 173 19.08 -1.74 3.19
N ASP A 174 19.68 -1.33 2.08
CA ASP A 174 20.95 -0.58 2.00
C ASP A 174 20.75 0.94 2.03
N HIS A 175 19.50 1.42 2.13
CA HIS A 175 19.20 2.84 2.25
C HIS A 175 19.84 3.43 3.53
N PRO A 176 20.40 4.65 3.50
CA PRO A 176 21.09 5.24 4.66
C PRO A 176 20.24 5.30 5.94
N ASN A 177 18.93 5.43 5.77
CA ASN A 177 17.95 5.49 6.86
C ASN A 177 17.19 4.16 7.10
N ALA A 178 17.62 3.04 6.50
CA ALA A 178 16.91 1.76 6.53
C ALA A 178 16.58 1.32 7.96
N GLU A 179 17.55 1.36 8.87
CA GLU A 179 17.33 0.94 10.27
C GLU A 179 16.28 1.80 10.98
N MET A 180 16.33 3.12 10.77
CA MET A 180 15.36 4.05 11.36
C MET A 180 13.96 3.81 10.81
N LEU A 181 13.83 3.59 9.50
CA LEU A 181 12.55 3.34 8.84
C LEU A 181 11.92 2.01 9.29
N LEU A 182 12.71 0.93 9.34
CA LEU A 182 12.25 -0.36 9.86
C LEU A 182 11.77 -0.25 11.31
N LYS A 183 12.57 0.41 12.16
CA LYS A 183 12.21 0.63 13.57
C LYS A 183 10.92 1.44 13.70
N ARG A 184 10.70 2.44 12.86
CA ARG A 184 9.48 3.24 12.86
C ARG A 184 8.26 2.41 12.47
N ASP A 185 8.37 1.63 11.40
CA ASP A 185 7.30 0.74 10.91
C ASP A 185 6.89 -0.27 11.98
N VAL A 186 7.86 -0.99 12.57
CA VAL A 186 7.60 -1.95 13.67
C VAL A 186 7.00 -1.24 14.88
N LYS A 187 7.52 -0.06 15.26
CA LYS A 187 6.99 0.71 16.39
C LYS A 187 5.54 1.13 16.17
N ASN A 188 5.16 1.52 14.95
CA ASN A 188 3.78 1.92 14.64
C ASN A 188 2.81 0.75 14.85
N ILE A 189 3.16 -0.42 14.30
CA ILE A 189 2.37 -1.66 14.48
C ILE A 189 2.26 -2.03 15.96
N LEU A 190 3.38 -2.14 16.68
CA LEU A 190 3.36 -2.48 18.11
C LEU A 190 2.56 -1.48 18.95
N LYS A 191 2.65 -0.18 18.63
CA LYS A 191 1.87 0.87 19.30
C LYS A 191 0.37 0.69 19.06
N PHE A 192 -0.04 0.38 17.84
CA PHE A 192 -1.44 0.12 17.51
C PHE A 192 -1.98 -1.07 18.31
N PHE A 193 -1.30 -2.22 18.28
CA PHE A 193 -1.76 -3.43 18.96
C PHE A 193 -1.78 -3.28 20.49
N ASN A 194 -0.80 -2.58 21.08
CA ASN A 194 -0.82 -2.25 22.50
C ASN A 194 -2.00 -1.34 22.85
N ARG A 195 -2.23 -0.27 22.07
CA ARG A 195 -3.33 0.68 22.34
C ARG A 195 -4.70 0.02 22.18
N ARG A 196 -4.88 -0.81 21.15
CA ARG A 196 -6.20 -1.33 20.76
C ARG A 196 -6.56 -2.63 21.46
N PHE A 197 -5.58 -3.50 21.69
CA PHE A 197 -5.79 -4.87 22.19
C PHE A 197 -4.98 -5.19 23.45
N ASN A 198 -4.23 -4.23 24.02
CA ASN A 198 -3.36 -4.43 25.18
C ASN A 198 -2.26 -5.50 24.98
N ILE A 199 -1.87 -5.74 23.73
CA ILE A 199 -0.79 -6.68 23.38
C ILE A 199 0.54 -5.93 23.38
N LYS A 200 1.44 -6.32 24.29
CA LYS A 200 2.77 -5.69 24.44
C LYS A 200 3.85 -6.63 23.95
N ARG A 201 4.77 -6.09 23.13
CA ARG A 201 6.01 -6.75 22.70
C ARG A 201 7.19 -5.82 22.95
N ASN A 202 8.34 -6.41 23.26
CA ASN A 202 9.58 -5.66 23.36
C ASN A 202 10.11 -5.37 21.94
N ILE A 203 10.21 -4.09 21.57
CA ILE A 203 10.65 -3.67 20.23
C ILE A 203 12.06 -4.15 19.88
N HIS A 204 12.97 -4.26 20.85
CA HIS A 204 14.34 -4.69 20.61
C HIS A 204 14.36 -6.17 20.18
N SER A 205 13.70 -7.03 20.94
CA SER A 205 13.56 -8.46 20.62
C SER A 205 12.87 -8.70 19.28
N VAL A 206 11.82 -7.93 18.95
CA VAL A 206 11.14 -8.03 17.65
C VAL A 206 12.09 -7.65 16.52
N LEU A 207 12.82 -6.52 16.65
CA LEU A 207 13.78 -6.08 15.63
C LEU A 207 14.94 -7.06 15.45
N GLU A 208 15.43 -7.66 16.54
CA GLU A 208 16.43 -8.72 16.46
C GLU A 208 15.89 -9.92 15.68
N SER A 209 14.67 -10.39 15.99
CA SER A 209 14.06 -11.51 15.27
C SER A 209 13.87 -11.26 13.76
N ILE A 210 13.60 -10.01 13.38
CA ILE A 210 13.44 -9.58 11.98
C ILE A 210 14.80 -9.51 11.27
N LYS A 211 15.86 -9.14 11.97
CA LYS A 211 17.21 -8.97 11.39
C LYS A 211 18.03 -10.27 11.39
N SER A 212 17.79 -11.16 12.35
CA SER A 212 18.52 -12.43 12.49
C SER A 212 18.05 -13.45 11.44
N ILE A 213 19.00 -13.91 10.63
CA ILE A 213 18.83 -14.95 9.60
C ILE A 213 18.93 -16.33 10.24
#